data_AF-A0A7C4ILI1-F1
#
_entry.id   AF-A0A7C4ILI1-F1
#
_cell.length_a   1.000
_cell.length_b   1.000
_cell.length_c   1.000
_cell.angle_alpha   90.00
_cell.angle_beta   90.00
_cell.angle_gamma   90.00
#
_symmetry.space_group_name_H-M   'P 1'
#
loop_
_entity.id
_entity.type
_entity.pdbx_description
1 polymer ?
#
loop_
_entity_poly.entity_id
_entity_poly.type
_entity_poly.pdbx_seq_one_letter_code
_entity_poly.pdbx_strand_id
1 'polypeptide(L)'
;MAIGEAQTEKFEAWHRAREMGPLIQRLSKRCHDIAREELHRTLRKLGGVGQAERQHLEELTRRIVNKLLHDPIQSLRKGDGQHAASAHLLHEMERLFHLGEGTSTPEESQGSKP
;
A
#
# COMPACT_ATOMS: atom_id res chain seq x y z
N MET A 1 -19.26 -33.38 20.43
CA MET A 1 -18.94 -31.95 20.62
C MET A 1 -18.01 -31.52 19.49
N ALA A 2 -18.52 -30.96 18.39
CA ALA A 2 -17.68 -30.52 17.26
C ALA A 2 -18.30 -29.35 16.47
N ILE A 3 -19.19 -28.57 17.10
CA ILE A 3 -19.91 -27.46 16.44
C ILE A 3 -19.36 -26.10 16.90
N GLY A 4 -18.73 -26.02 18.08
CA GLY A 4 -18.16 -24.75 18.61
C GLY A 4 -16.88 -24.29 17.90
N GLU A 5 -15.96 -25.21 17.64
CA GLU A 5 -14.66 -24.88 17.01
C GLU A 5 -14.83 -24.46 15.55
N ALA A 6 -15.65 -25.20 14.77
CA ALA A 6 -15.91 -24.89 13.36
C ALA A 6 -16.65 -23.55 13.13
N GLN A 7 -17.39 -23.05 14.13
CA GLN A 7 -18.05 -21.73 14.04
C GLN A 7 -17.10 -20.59 14.41
N THR A 8 -16.16 -20.85 15.31
CA THR A 8 -15.13 -19.86 15.72
C THR A 8 -14.14 -19.60 14.58
N GLU A 9 -13.66 -20.64 13.90
CA GLU A 9 -12.78 -20.49 12.73
C GLU A 9 -13.42 -19.71 11.58
N LYS A 10 -14.71 -19.98 11.30
CA LYS A 10 -15.47 -19.26 10.26
C LYS A 10 -15.65 -17.78 10.60
N PHE A 11 -15.92 -17.46 11.87
CA PHE A 11 -16.06 -16.09 12.34
C PHE A 11 -14.73 -15.33 12.23
N GLU A 12 -13.61 -15.94 12.62
CA GLU A 12 -12.30 -15.31 12.51
C GLU A 12 -11.84 -15.13 11.06
N ALA A 13 -12.11 -16.09 10.18
CA ALA A 13 -11.82 -15.96 8.75
C ALA A 13 -12.62 -14.80 8.13
N TRP A 14 -13.89 -14.64 8.53
CA TRP A 14 -14.74 -13.52 8.12
C TRP A 14 -14.23 -12.17 8.65
N HIS A 15 -13.79 -12.12 9.90
CA HIS A 15 -13.18 -10.91 10.49
C HIS A 15 -11.88 -10.53 9.77
N ARG A 16 -10.99 -11.49 9.50
CA ARG A 16 -9.73 -11.25 8.77
C ARG A 16 -9.97 -10.81 7.33
N ALA A 17 -10.96 -11.38 6.65
CA ALA A 17 -11.36 -10.93 5.31
C ALA A 17 -11.83 -9.46 5.30
N ARG A 18 -12.43 -8.99 6.40
CA ARG A 18 -12.84 -7.59 6.57
C ARG A 18 -11.65 -6.63 6.72
N GLU A 19 -10.56 -7.06 7.36
CA GLU A 19 -9.34 -6.25 7.57
C GLU A 19 -8.46 -6.12 6.31
N MET A 20 -8.58 -7.03 5.34
CA MET A 20 -7.80 -6.98 4.09
C MET A 20 -8.17 -5.78 3.21
N GLY A 21 -9.45 -5.39 3.18
CA GLY A 21 -9.92 -4.25 2.41
C GLY A 21 -9.22 -2.94 2.80
N PRO A 22 -9.26 -2.54 4.08
CA PRO A 22 -8.53 -1.38 4.59
C PRO A 22 -7.02 -1.44 4.32
N LEU A 23 -6.36 -2.58 4.50
CA LEU A 23 -4.92 -2.73 4.20
C LEU A 23 -4.63 -2.44 2.72
N ILE A 24 -5.37 -3.06 1.80
CA ILE A 24 -5.21 -2.86 0.36
C ILE A 24 -5.40 -1.39 -0.02
N GLN A 25 -6.36 -0.71 0.62
CA GLN A 25 -6.56 0.73 0.40
C GLN A 25 -5.36 1.56 0.87
N ARG A 26 -4.85 1.31 2.08
CA ARG A 26 -3.67 2.02 2.61
C ARG A 26 -2.43 1.78 1.74
N LEU A 27 -2.18 0.53 1.34
CA LEU A 27 -1.09 0.15 0.44
C LEU A 27 -1.19 0.88 -0.90
N SER A 28 -2.35 0.81 -1.54
CA SER A 28 -2.58 1.44 -2.84
C SER A 28 -2.36 2.95 -2.76
N LYS A 29 -2.91 3.59 -1.73
CA LYS A 29 -2.71 5.02 -1.48
C LYS A 29 -1.24 5.38 -1.33
N ARG A 30 -0.51 4.66 -0.48
CA ARG A 30 0.93 4.90 -0.25
C ARG A 30 1.74 4.82 -1.54
N CYS A 31 1.51 3.81 -2.38
CA CYS A 31 2.21 3.66 -3.65
C CYS A 31 1.89 4.80 -4.63
N HIS A 32 0.63 5.22 -4.73
CA HIS A 32 0.25 6.35 -5.57
C HIS A 32 0.82 7.69 -5.05
N ASP A 33 0.89 7.88 -3.74
CA ASP A 33 1.45 9.09 -3.12
C ASP A 33 2.95 9.21 -3.41
N ILE A 34 3.72 8.12 -3.24
CA ILE A 34 5.15 8.07 -3.61
C ILE A 34 5.34 8.43 -5.08
N ALA A 35 4.52 7.84 -5.95
CA ALA A 35 4.65 8.04 -7.38
C ALA A 35 4.30 9.49 -7.79
N ARG A 36 3.30 10.10 -7.15
CA ARG A 36 2.97 11.53 -7.32
C ARG A 36 4.10 12.43 -6.84
N GLU A 37 4.71 12.12 -5.69
CA GLU A 37 5.84 12.88 -5.15
C GLU A 37 7.03 12.87 -6.11
N GLU A 38 7.43 11.70 -6.60
CA GLU A 38 8.54 11.56 -7.54
C GLU A 38 8.24 12.19 -8.90
N LEU A 39 6.99 12.11 -9.38
CA LEU A 39 6.56 12.83 -10.57
C LEU A 39 6.68 14.34 -10.38
N HIS A 40 6.21 14.89 -9.26
CA HIS A 40 6.34 16.32 -8.96
C HIS A 40 7.81 16.75 -8.89
N ARG A 41 8.67 15.98 -8.21
CA ARG A 41 10.12 16.24 -8.16
C ARG A 41 10.74 16.25 -9.55
N THR A 42 10.35 15.30 -10.40
CA THR A 42 10.81 15.19 -11.79
C THR A 42 10.36 16.37 -12.63
N LEU A 43 9.07 16.73 -12.61
CA LEU A 43 8.52 17.86 -13.34
C LEU A 43 9.18 19.20 -12.95
N ARG A 44 9.47 19.39 -11.65
CA ARG A 44 10.21 20.57 -11.17
C ARG A 44 11.64 20.64 -11.73
N LYS A 45 12.31 19.50 -11.87
CA LYS A 45 13.68 19.41 -12.41
C LYS A 45 13.74 19.58 -13.92
N LEU A 46 12.79 19.01 -14.66
CA LEU A 46 12.78 19.18 -16.12
C LEU A 46 12.60 20.64 -16.52
N GLY A 47 11.72 21.38 -15.83
CA GLY A 47 11.37 22.76 -16.21
C GLY A 47 10.68 22.82 -17.58
N GLY A 48 9.84 23.84 -17.82
CA GLY A 48 9.30 24.11 -19.16
C GLY A 48 8.43 23.02 -19.82
N VAL A 49 8.06 21.95 -19.12
CA VAL A 49 7.28 20.83 -19.68
C VAL A 49 5.85 21.26 -19.99
N GLY A 50 5.39 21.03 -21.22
CA GLY A 50 4.05 21.38 -21.69
C GLY A 50 2.95 20.54 -21.06
N GLN A 51 1.70 20.98 -21.16
CA GLN A 51 0.56 20.30 -20.52
C GLN A 51 0.36 18.86 -21.02
N ALA A 52 0.54 18.61 -22.32
CA ALA A 52 0.40 17.28 -22.90
C ALA A 52 1.47 16.30 -22.38
N GLU A 53 2.73 16.75 -22.31
CA GLU A 53 3.84 15.95 -21.78
C GLU A 53 3.66 15.64 -20.29
N ARG A 54 3.17 16.60 -19.50
CA ARG A 54 2.80 16.38 -18.09
C ARG A 54 1.76 15.27 -17.96
N GLN A 55 0.69 15.32 -18.76
CA GLN A 55 -0.35 14.28 -18.75
C GLN A 55 0.20 12.91 -19.15
N HIS A 56 1.11 12.85 -20.14
CA HIS A 56 1.75 11.59 -20.52
C HIS A 56 2.62 11.02 -19.40
N LEU A 57 3.34 11.87 -18.65
CA LEU A 57 4.14 11.45 -17.50
C LEU A 57 3.28 11.02 -16.30
N GLU A 58 2.17 11.71 -16.05
CA GLU A 58 1.17 11.31 -15.05
C GLU A 58 0.60 9.92 -15.38
N GLU A 59 0.18 9.72 -16.63
CA GLU A 59 -0.39 8.45 -17.08
C GLU A 59 0.65 7.32 -17.07
N LEU A 60 1.89 7.60 -17.49
CA LEU A 60 2.99 6.64 -17.41
C LEU A 60 3.21 6.17 -15.97
N THR A 61 3.36 7.13 -15.05
CA THR A 61 3.57 6.87 -13.63
C THR A 61 2.40 6.07 -13.04
N ARG A 62 1.16 6.45 -13.33
CA ARG A 62 -0.05 5.74 -12.90
C ARG A 62 -0.08 4.29 -13.41
N ARG A 63 0.25 4.07 -14.69
CA ARG A 63 0.29 2.71 -15.26
C ARG A 63 1.36 1.83 -14.61
N ILE A 64 2.52 2.39 -14.28
CA ILE A 64 3.58 1.66 -13.57
C ILE A 64 3.06 1.20 -12.20
N VAL A 65 2.50 2.13 -11.41
CA VAL A 65 1.95 1.81 -10.08
C VAL A 65 0.85 0.76 -10.18
N ASN A 66 -0.09 0.91 -11.12
CA ASN A 66 -1.18 -0.05 -11.30
C ASN A 66 -0.67 -1.45 -11.65
N LYS A 67 0.35 -1.56 -12.51
CA LYS A 67 0.97 -2.84 -12.85
C LYS A 67 1.67 -3.48 -11.66
N LEU A 68 2.42 -2.70 -10.88
CA LEU A 68 3.10 -3.18 -9.68
C LEU A 68 2.12 -3.64 -8.60
N LEU A 69 0.97 -2.96 -8.47
CA LEU A 69 -0.05 -3.30 -7.47
C LEU A 69 -0.96 -4.46 -7.87
N HIS A 70 -1.05 -4.80 -9.16
CA HIS A 70 -1.99 -5.81 -9.65
C HIS A 70 -1.79 -7.18 -8.98
N ASP A 71 -0.60 -7.78 -9.15
CA ASP A 71 -0.32 -9.14 -8.66
C ASP A 71 -0.30 -9.22 -7.11
N PRO A 72 0.29 -8.26 -6.37
CA PRO A 72 0.26 -8.27 -4.91
C PRO A 72 -1.16 -8.14 -4.35
N ILE A 73 -1.98 -7.22 -4.88
CA ILE A 73 -3.37 -7.07 -4.42
C ILE A 73 -4.18 -8.31 -4.78
N GLN A 74 -3.98 -8.90 -5.96
CA GLN A 74 -4.67 -10.13 -6.34
C GLN A 74 -4.29 -11.29 -5.40
N SER A 75 -3.01 -11.40 -5.03
CA SER A 75 -2.51 -12.40 -4.09
C SER A 75 -3.09 -12.19 -2.70
N LEU A 76 -3.16 -10.95 -2.21
CA LEU A 76 -3.80 -10.61 -0.92
C LEU A 76 -5.29 -10.96 -0.90
N ARG A 77 -6.01 -10.77 -2.02
CA ARG A 77 -7.44 -11.13 -2.14
C ARG A 77 -7.68 -12.63 -2.24
N LYS A 78 -6.75 -13.37 -2.85
CA LYS A 78 -6.80 -14.83 -3.02
C LYS A 78 -6.31 -15.61 -1.81
N GLY A 79 -5.64 -14.94 -0.86
CA GLY A 79 -5.29 -15.50 0.44
C GLY A 79 -6.55 -15.81 1.22
N ASP A 80 -7.18 -16.95 0.90
CA ASP A 80 -8.35 -17.49 1.58
C ASP A 80 -8.05 -17.64 3.07
N GLY A 81 -9.07 -17.43 3.90
CA GLY A 81 -9.02 -17.34 5.37
C GLY A 81 -8.59 -18.60 6.13
N GLN A 82 -7.66 -19.37 5.58
CA GLN A 82 -7.06 -20.55 6.18
C GLN A 82 -5.75 -20.15 6.91
N HIS A 83 -5.84 -20.17 8.23
CA HIS A 83 -4.74 -20.21 9.21
C HIS A 83 -4.01 -18.89 9.51
N ALA A 84 -3.42 -18.85 10.71
CA ALA A 84 -2.71 -17.75 11.36
C ALA A 84 -1.66 -16.98 10.49
N ALA A 85 -1.30 -17.52 9.32
CA ALA A 85 -0.47 -16.84 8.32
C ALA A 85 -1.01 -15.48 7.88
N SER A 86 -2.33 -15.27 7.91
CA SER A 86 -2.94 -13.99 7.51
C SER A 86 -2.59 -12.82 8.46
N ALA A 87 -2.51 -13.06 9.78
CA ALA A 87 -2.23 -11.99 10.75
C ALA A 87 -0.76 -11.55 10.70
N HIS A 88 0.17 -12.51 10.59
CA HIS A 88 1.57 -12.23 10.37
C HIS A 88 1.76 -11.47 9.05
N LEU A 89 1.15 -11.92 7.95
CA LEU A 89 1.22 -11.24 6.67
C LEU A 89 0.67 -9.80 6.74
N LEU A 90 -0.46 -9.57 7.41
CA LEU A 90 -0.99 -8.21 7.65
C LEU A 90 0.05 -7.32 8.34
N HIS A 91 0.62 -7.80 9.45
CA HIS A 91 1.61 -7.05 10.22
C HIS A 91 2.88 -6.77 9.40
N GLU A 92 3.37 -7.76 8.64
CA GLU A 92 4.51 -7.59 7.75
C GLU A 92 4.23 -6.56 6.65
N MET A 93 3.03 -6.58 6.05
CA MET A 93 2.64 -5.57 5.05
C MET A 93 2.57 -4.17 5.66
N GLU A 94 2.04 -4.04 6.88
CA GLU A 94 2.01 -2.76 7.57
C GLU A 94 3.41 -2.23 7.88
N ARG A 95 4.34 -3.11 8.29
CA ARG A 95 5.72 -2.73 8.58
C ARG A 95 6.52 -2.40 7.32
N LEU A 96 6.45 -3.25 6.28
CA LEU A 96 7.20 -3.07 5.03
C LEU A 96 6.79 -1.80 4.29
N PHE A 97 5.51 -1.47 4.32
CA PHE A 97 4.97 -0.31 3.59
C PHE A 97 4.64 0.88 4.49
N HIS A 98 4.93 0.79 5.79
CA HIS A 98 4.63 1.82 6.80
C HIS A 98 3.16 2.27 6.74
N LEU A 99 2.23 1.30 6.78
CA LEU A 99 0.79 1.51 6.60
C LEU A 99 0.02 1.70 7.92
N GLY A 100 0.71 1.69 9.06
CA GLY A 100 0.12 1.99 10.37
C GLY A 100 -0.19 3.48 10.54
N GLU A 101 -1.21 3.80 11.33
CA GLU A 101 -1.54 5.19 11.67
C GLU A 101 -0.34 5.84 12.39
N GLY A 102 0.32 6.78 11.72
CA GLY A 102 1.11 7.80 12.40
C GLY A 102 2.54 7.46 12.81
N THR A 103 3.31 6.66 12.06
CA THR A 103 4.78 6.83 12.15
C THR A 103 5.18 8.01 11.29
N SER A 104 4.98 9.21 11.85
CA SER A 104 5.94 10.27 11.66
C SER A 104 7.31 9.68 12.01
N THR A 105 8.16 9.48 11.02
CA THR A 105 9.60 9.46 11.25
C THR A 105 10.08 10.87 10.96
N PRO A 106 10.23 11.75 11.97
CA PRO A 106 10.97 12.98 11.82
C PRO A 106 12.44 12.69 12.09
N GLU A 107 13.22 12.41 11.04
CA GLU A 107 14.69 12.40 11.07
C GLU A 107 15.15 12.39 9.60
N GLU A 108 15.90 13.33 9.03
CA GLU A 108 16.61 14.49 9.55
C GLU A 108 16.91 15.41 8.35
N SER A 109 16.41 16.64 8.37
CA SER A 109 17.08 17.73 7.68
C SER A 109 18.28 18.15 8.53
N GLN A 110 19.40 17.43 8.40
CA GLN A 110 20.70 18.01 8.76
C GLN A 110 21.17 18.88 7.59
N GLY A 111 20.53 20.04 7.50
CA GLY A 111 21.04 21.20 6.78
C GLY A 111 21.39 22.27 7.79
N SER A 112 22.68 22.63 7.80
CA SER A 112 23.26 23.86 8.36
C SER A 112 23.26 24.04 9.88
N LYS A 113 24.49 24.09 10.40
CA LYS A 113 24.91 25.21 11.24
C LYS A 113 26.43 25.39 11.16
N PRO A 114 26.91 26.57 11.57
CA PRO A 114 27.25 27.73 10.74
C PRO A 114 28.68 27.71 10.18
#